data_AF-A0A948XFQ9-F1
#
_entry.id   AF-A0A948XFQ9-F1
#
_cell.length_a   1.000
_cell.length_b   1.000
_cell.length_c   1.000
_cell.angle_alpha   90.00
_cell.angle_beta   90.00
_cell.angle_gamma   90.00
#
_symmetry.space_group_name_H-M   'P 1'
#
loop_
_entity.id
_entity.type
_entity.pdbx_description
1 polymer ?
#
loop_
_entity_poly.entity_id
_entity_poly.type
_entity_poly.pdbx_seq_one_letter_code
_entity_poly.pdbx_strand_id
1 'polypeptide(L)'
;MDPSRDHRISVHEDQAFFREAVLFTAGQTGLNATLIEKDYFCTVLLQYLYDQPDSPLIFRGGTCIGKVYADFYRLSEDLDFMISTPPEASISVRRKRMAPVREWVRKISEEMSILTLPEDFTGHNSSRQYVAYVTYPSVFLTEEGPVSRLKWVCVKSP
;
A
#
# COMPACT_ATOMS: atom_id res chain seq x y z
N MET A 1 -5.08 -20.40 17.40
CA MET A 1 -5.89 -20.10 16.21
C MET A 1 -5.03 -20.46 15.02
N ASP A 2 -5.44 -21.47 14.27
CA ASP A 2 -4.72 -21.97 13.09
C ASP A 2 -5.40 -21.38 11.84
N PRO A 3 -4.74 -20.52 11.06
CA PRO A 3 -5.24 -20.07 9.78
C PRO A 3 -4.35 -20.68 8.69
N SER A 4 -4.89 -21.66 7.97
CA SER A 4 -4.40 -22.04 6.65
C SER A 4 -4.08 -20.76 5.85
N ARG A 5 -2.79 -20.54 5.58
CA ARG A 5 -2.18 -19.42 4.85
C ARG A 5 -2.54 -19.41 3.34
N ASP A 6 -3.78 -19.76 3.00
CA ASP A 6 -4.16 -20.22 1.65
C ASP A 6 -5.04 -19.23 0.87
N HIS A 7 -5.14 -17.98 1.32
CA HIS A 7 -5.92 -16.93 0.64
C HIS A 7 -5.06 -15.77 0.13
N ARG A 8 -3.76 -15.97 -0.11
CA ARG A 8 -2.90 -14.90 -0.64
C ARG A 8 -3.33 -14.53 -2.06
N ILE A 9 -3.53 -13.24 -2.31
CA ILE A 9 -3.85 -12.71 -3.63
C ILE A 9 -2.63 -12.90 -4.52
N SER A 10 -2.72 -13.81 -5.49
CA SER A 10 -1.58 -14.24 -6.33
C SER A 10 -1.86 -14.20 -7.84
N VAL A 11 -2.99 -13.62 -8.28
CA VAL A 11 -3.35 -13.54 -9.72
C VAL A 11 -2.21 -12.97 -10.58
N HIS A 12 -1.41 -12.05 -10.04
CA HIS A 12 -0.24 -11.44 -10.69
C HIS A 12 0.92 -12.40 -10.97
N GLU A 13 0.94 -13.61 -10.40
CA GLU A 13 1.97 -14.61 -10.65
C GLU A 13 1.90 -15.16 -12.09
N ASP A 14 0.70 -15.25 -12.66
CA ASP A 14 0.50 -15.48 -14.10
C ASP A 14 0.34 -14.13 -14.80
N GLN A 15 1.44 -13.56 -15.28
CA GLN A 15 1.43 -12.24 -15.91
C GLN A 15 0.52 -12.16 -17.13
N ALA A 16 0.39 -13.25 -17.90
CA ALA A 16 -0.45 -13.27 -19.09
C ALA A 16 -1.93 -13.24 -18.68
N PHE A 17 -2.32 -14.11 -17.75
CA PHE A 17 -3.68 -14.12 -17.21
C PHE A 17 -4.03 -12.80 -16.49
N PHE A 18 -3.13 -12.28 -15.66
CA PHE A 18 -3.30 -11.02 -14.95
C PHE A 18 -3.54 -9.86 -15.92
N ARG A 19 -2.72 -9.76 -16.96
CA ARG A 19 -2.85 -8.73 -17.99
C ARG A 19 -4.22 -8.81 -18.68
N GLU A 20 -4.65 -10.01 -19.08
CA GLU A 20 -5.96 -10.18 -19.72
C GLU A 20 -7.11 -9.88 -18.76
N ALA A 21 -7.01 -10.26 -17.48
CA ALA A 21 -8.01 -9.94 -16.47
C ALA A 21 -8.14 -8.42 -16.24
N VAL A 22 -7.03 -7.69 -16.20
CA VAL A 22 -7.03 -6.23 -16.08
C VAL A 22 -7.62 -5.57 -17.33
N LEU A 23 -7.25 -6.03 -18.53
CA LEU A 23 -7.81 -5.50 -19.79
C LEU A 23 -9.31 -5.77 -19.92
N PHE A 24 -9.75 -6.97 -19.55
CA PHE A 24 -11.16 -7.33 -19.51
C PHE A 24 -11.92 -6.42 -18.56
N THR A 25 -11.41 -6.21 -17.34
CA THR A 25 -12.01 -5.32 -16.34
C THR A 25 -12.07 -3.87 -16.84
N ALA A 26 -11.01 -3.38 -17.49
CA ALA A 26 -10.98 -2.06 -18.11
C ALA A 26 -12.06 -1.92 -19.18
N GLY A 27 -12.25 -2.94 -20.03
CA GLY A 27 -13.29 -2.97 -21.06
C GLY A 27 -14.71 -2.99 -20.49
N GLN A 28 -14.94 -3.70 -19.38
CA GLN A 28 -16.27 -3.77 -18.75
C GLN A 28 -16.64 -2.50 -17.98
N THR A 29 -15.66 -1.86 -17.32
CA THR A 29 -15.89 -0.74 -16.41
C THR A 29 -15.65 0.63 -17.04
N GLY A 30 -14.93 0.69 -18.17
CA GLY A 30 -14.43 1.93 -18.77
C GLY A 30 -13.29 2.59 -17.98
N LEU A 31 -12.78 1.94 -16.92
CA LEU A 31 -11.68 2.44 -16.11
C LEU A 31 -10.34 2.21 -16.80
N ASN A 32 -9.36 3.06 -16.51
CA ASN A 32 -8.01 2.93 -17.05
C ASN A 32 -7.32 1.67 -16.50
N ALA A 33 -6.77 0.84 -17.39
CA ALA A 33 -6.10 -0.42 -17.05
C ALA A 33 -4.95 -0.24 -16.02
N THR A 34 -4.16 0.82 -16.14
CA THR A 34 -3.09 1.15 -15.18
C THR A 34 -3.65 1.51 -13.81
N LEU A 35 -4.82 2.15 -13.72
CA LEU A 35 -5.46 2.42 -12.43
C LEU A 35 -5.99 1.13 -11.79
N ILE A 36 -6.50 0.19 -12.59
CA ILE A 36 -6.96 -1.12 -12.12
C ILE A 36 -5.77 -1.94 -11.59
N GLU A 37 -4.66 -1.97 -12.34
CA GLU A 37 -3.42 -2.61 -11.90
C GLU A 37 -2.92 -2.01 -10.57
N LYS A 38 -2.87 -0.68 -10.47
CA LYS A 38 -2.48 0.00 -9.22
C LYS A 38 -3.37 -0.39 -8.04
N ASP A 39 -4.68 -0.37 -8.22
CA ASP A 39 -5.62 -0.73 -7.14
C ASP A 39 -5.51 -2.21 -6.73
N TYR A 40 -5.19 -3.09 -7.68
CA TYR A 40 -4.88 -4.48 -7.40
C TYR A 40 -3.65 -4.59 -6.48
N PHE A 41 -2.54 -3.94 -6.81
CA PHE A 41 -1.33 -3.97 -5.97
C PHE A 41 -1.50 -3.24 -4.63
N CYS A 42 -2.37 -2.22 -4.54
CA CYS A 42 -2.83 -1.67 -3.25
C CYS A 42 -3.44 -2.76 -2.38
N THR A 43 -4.26 -3.64 -2.96
CA THR A 43 -4.94 -4.72 -2.25
C THR A 43 -3.97 -5.82 -1.83
N VAL A 44 -3.04 -6.20 -2.71
CA VAL A 44 -1.95 -7.14 -2.38
C VAL A 44 -1.16 -6.61 -1.18
N LEU A 45 -0.70 -5.35 -1.24
CA LEU A 45 0.03 -4.72 -0.13
C LEU A 45 -0.79 -4.75 1.16
N LEU A 46 -2.05 -4.32 1.13
CA LEU A 46 -2.91 -4.32 2.33
C LEU A 46 -3.05 -5.70 2.96
N GLN A 47 -3.18 -6.76 2.15
CA GLN A 47 -3.21 -8.13 2.67
C GLN A 47 -1.93 -8.49 3.41
N TYR A 48 -0.76 -8.22 2.81
CA TYR A 48 0.52 -8.46 3.48
C TYR A 48 0.66 -7.66 4.78
N LEU A 49 0.22 -6.39 4.82
CA LEU A 49 0.31 -5.58 6.04
C LEU A 49 -0.67 -6.07 7.12
N TYR A 50 -1.83 -6.60 6.72
CA TYR A 50 -2.85 -7.13 7.63
C TYR A 50 -2.43 -8.44 8.29
N ASP A 51 -1.69 -9.30 7.57
CA ASP A 51 -1.17 -10.57 8.08
C ASP A 51 -0.14 -10.41 9.22
N GLN A 52 0.28 -9.16 9.50
CA GLN A 52 1.32 -8.83 10.47
C GLN A 52 0.68 -8.41 11.81
N PRO A 53 0.74 -9.26 12.85
CA PRO A 53 -0.01 -9.07 14.10
C PRO A 53 0.40 -7.82 14.89
N ASP A 54 1.65 -7.38 14.73
CA ASP A 54 2.23 -6.24 15.47
C ASP A 54 2.33 -4.96 14.62
N SER A 55 1.48 -4.82 13.59
CA SER A 55 1.53 -3.63 12.72
C SER A 55 1.34 -2.34 13.52
N PRO A 56 2.28 -1.37 13.46
CA PRO A 56 2.14 -0.08 14.12
C PRO A 56 1.23 0.89 13.36
N LEU A 57 0.58 0.42 12.29
CA LEU A 57 -0.16 1.24 11.33
C LEU A 57 -1.66 1.00 11.43
N ILE A 58 -2.42 2.08 11.31
CA ILE A 58 -3.88 2.05 11.24
C ILE A 58 -4.29 2.49 9.84
N PHE A 59 -4.88 1.60 9.04
CA PHE A 59 -5.36 1.93 7.69
C PHE A 59 -6.58 2.86 7.74
N ARG A 60 -6.51 4.00 7.03
CA ARG A 60 -7.47 5.12 7.12
C ARG A 60 -7.69 5.72 5.73
N GLY A 61 -8.44 6.83 5.67
CA GLY A 61 -8.56 7.67 4.47
C GLY A 61 -9.63 7.21 3.48
N GLY A 62 -9.66 7.89 2.33
CA GLY A 62 -10.65 7.64 1.29
C GLY A 62 -10.55 6.24 0.70
N THR A 63 -9.34 5.68 0.62
CA THR A 63 -9.09 4.32 0.13
C THR A 63 -9.68 3.25 1.05
N CYS A 64 -9.66 3.47 2.38
CA CYS A 64 -10.31 2.57 3.33
C CYS A 64 -11.82 2.55 3.15
N ILE A 65 -12.44 3.74 2.98
CA ILE A 65 -13.88 3.84 2.70
C ILE A 65 -14.21 3.21 1.34
N GLY A 66 -13.40 3.47 0.32
CA GLY A 66 -13.56 2.89 -1.02
C GLY A 66 -13.51 1.36 -1.01
N LYS A 67 -12.54 0.76 -0.32
CA LYS A 67 -12.38 -0.70 -0.29
C LYS A 67 -13.37 -1.44 0.61
N VAL A 68 -14.04 -0.76 1.54
CA VAL A 68 -14.97 -1.39 2.50
C VAL A 68 -16.44 -1.04 2.22
N TYR A 69 -16.73 0.14 1.67
CA TYR A 69 -18.09 0.71 1.67
C TYR A 69 -18.56 1.32 0.34
N ALA A 70 -17.72 1.47 -0.69
CA ALA A 70 -18.14 2.09 -1.95
C ALA A 70 -17.83 1.18 -3.15
N ASP A 71 -18.86 0.84 -3.93
CA ASP A 71 -18.85 -0.09 -5.08
C ASP A 71 -17.90 0.34 -6.24
N PHE A 72 -16.60 0.40 -6.00
CA PHE A 72 -15.55 0.68 -7.00
C PHE A 72 -15.71 2.00 -7.79
N TYR A 73 -16.48 2.97 -7.30
CA TYR A 73 -16.73 4.25 -8.00
C TYR A 73 -15.46 5.11 -8.20
N ARG A 74 -14.38 4.85 -7.44
CA ARG A 74 -13.05 5.44 -7.64
C ARG A 74 -11.96 4.45 -7.22
N LEU A 75 -11.12 4.06 -8.18
CA LEU A 75 -9.92 3.25 -7.91
C LEU A 75 -8.92 4.06 -7.10
N SER A 76 -8.23 3.40 -6.18
CA SER A 76 -7.32 4.06 -5.27
C SER A 76 -5.87 3.78 -5.64
N GLU A 77 -5.12 4.85 -5.87
CA GLU A 77 -3.67 4.82 -6.14
C GLU A 77 -2.80 5.10 -4.91
N ASP A 78 -3.43 5.65 -3.86
CA ASP A 78 -2.78 6.06 -2.61
C ASP A 78 -3.27 5.18 -1.44
N LEU A 79 -2.36 4.79 -0.56
CA LEU A 79 -2.68 4.17 0.72
C LEU A 79 -2.34 5.10 1.88
N ASP A 80 -3.36 5.43 2.68
CA ASP A 80 -3.24 6.29 3.86
C ASP A 80 -3.21 5.45 5.15
N PHE A 81 -2.17 5.65 5.94
CA PHE A 81 -1.98 5.01 7.24
C PHE A 81 -1.80 6.05 8.34
N MET A 82 -2.11 5.65 9.57
CA MET A 82 -1.88 6.44 10.76
C MET A 82 -0.99 5.74 11.76
N ILE A 83 -0.09 6.49 12.40
CA ILE A 83 0.64 6.04 13.59
C ILE A 83 0.00 6.68 14.82
N SER A 84 -0.49 5.84 15.73
CA SER A 84 -1.07 6.31 16.99
C SER A 84 -0.05 7.13 17.78
N THR A 85 -0.39 8.38 18.06
CA THR A 85 0.46 9.32 18.79
C THR A 85 -0.42 10.18 19.70
N PRO A 86 -0.01 10.47 20.94
CA PRO A 86 -0.75 11.40 21.80
C PRO A 86 -0.87 12.79 21.15
N PRO A 87 -2.01 13.49 21.28
CA PRO A 87 -2.20 14.82 20.66
C PRO A 87 -1.17 15.86 21.10
N GLU A 88 -0.77 15.81 22.38
CA GLU A 88 0.17 16.74 23.00
C GLU A 88 1.64 16.36 22.77
N ALA A 89 1.90 15.31 21.98
CA ALA A 89 3.27 14.87 21.72
C ALA A 89 4.11 16.00 21.11
N SER A 90 5.37 16.13 21.50
CA SER A 90 6.28 17.08 20.86
C SER A 90 6.72 16.59 19.47
N ILE A 91 7.30 17.47 18.65
CA ILE A 91 7.86 17.08 17.33
C ILE A 91 8.92 15.97 17.48
N SER A 92 9.74 16.02 18.54
CA SER A 92 10.76 14.99 18.79
C SER A 92 10.14 13.63 19.14
N VAL A 93 9.08 13.62 19.94
CA VAL A 93 8.30 12.40 20.23
C VAL A 93 7.65 11.85 18.97
N ARG A 94 7.01 12.71 18.17
CA ARG A 94 6.45 12.32 16.87
C ARG A 94 7.55 11.67 16.02
N ARG A 95 8.71 12.30 15.81
CA ARG A 95 9.81 11.73 15.01
C ARG A 95 10.25 10.35 15.51
N LYS A 96 10.41 10.16 16.81
CA LYS A 96 10.80 8.87 17.42
C LYS A 96 9.80 7.74 17.12
N ARG A 97 8.50 8.03 16.99
CA ARG A 97 7.48 7.03 16.62
C ARG A 97 7.63 6.46 15.21
N MET A 98 8.42 7.10 14.34
CA MET A 98 8.68 6.56 12.99
C MET A 98 9.75 5.45 13.00
N ALA A 99 10.64 5.42 13.99
CA ALA A 99 11.66 4.38 14.10
C ALA A 99 11.09 2.95 14.12
N PRO A 100 10.08 2.62 14.96
CA PRO A 100 9.48 1.28 14.93
C PRO A 100 8.77 0.97 13.61
N VAL A 101 8.21 1.98 12.93
CA VAL A 101 7.59 1.78 11.61
C VAL A 101 8.62 1.44 10.55
N ARG A 102 9.75 2.16 10.50
CA ARG A 102 10.84 1.85 9.56
C ARG A 102 11.38 0.45 9.79
N GLU A 103 11.61 0.08 11.05
CA GLU A 103 12.10 -1.26 11.38
C GLU A 103 11.07 -2.35 11.04
N TRP A 104 9.79 -2.10 11.28
CA TRP A 104 8.72 -3.01 10.89
C TRP A 104 8.64 -3.16 9.36
N VAL A 105 8.65 -2.05 8.62
CA VAL A 105 8.68 -2.03 7.14
C VAL A 105 9.89 -2.81 6.61
N ARG A 106 11.07 -2.62 7.19
CA ARG A 106 12.29 -3.34 6.82
C ARG A 106 12.13 -4.85 6.98
N LYS A 107 11.59 -5.32 8.12
CA LYS A 107 11.34 -6.75 8.36
C LYS A 107 10.37 -7.35 7.35
N ILE A 108 9.23 -6.70 7.13
CA ILE A 108 8.24 -7.23 6.19
C ILE A 108 8.73 -7.14 4.74
N SER A 109 9.65 -6.22 4.42
CA SER A 109 10.25 -6.14 3.09
C SER A 109 11.12 -7.35 2.77
N GLU A 110 11.72 -7.98 3.78
CA GLU A 110 12.48 -9.24 3.63
C GLU A 110 11.55 -10.43 3.35
N GLU A 111 10.28 -10.35 3.74
CA GLU A 111 9.26 -11.39 3.53
C GLU A 111 8.49 -11.22 2.20
N MET A 112 8.62 -10.06 1.54
CA MET A 112 7.92 -9.73 0.30
C MET A 112 8.83 -9.94 -0.91
N SER A 113 8.44 -10.85 -1.81
CA SER A 113 9.14 -11.07 -3.09
C SER A 113 8.62 -10.19 -4.23
N ILE A 114 7.34 -9.81 -4.19
CA ILE A 114 6.66 -9.11 -5.30
C ILE A 114 6.64 -7.58 -5.14
N LEU A 115 6.69 -7.07 -3.91
CA LEU A 115 6.69 -5.63 -3.62
C LEU A 115 8.04 -5.22 -3.06
N THR A 116 8.61 -4.14 -3.57
CA THR A 116 9.75 -3.48 -2.92
C THR A 116 9.21 -2.33 -2.08
N LEU A 117 9.32 -2.49 -0.76
CA LEU A 117 8.94 -1.44 0.18
C LEU A 117 10.01 -0.35 0.23
N PRO A 118 9.64 0.88 0.61
CA PRO A 118 10.57 1.99 0.69
C PRO A 118 11.62 1.77 1.79
N GLU A 119 12.89 2.02 1.47
CA GLU A 119 13.97 2.10 2.47
C GLU A 119 13.79 3.31 3.39
N ASP A 120 13.21 4.39 2.84
CA ASP A 120 13.04 5.63 3.57
C ASP A 120 11.69 6.31 3.34
N PHE A 121 11.21 6.93 4.43
CA PHE A 121 10.06 7.81 4.45
C PHE A 121 10.49 9.27 4.52
N THR A 122 10.05 10.06 3.53
CA THR A 122 10.27 11.51 3.47
C THR A 122 9.25 12.23 4.34
N GLY A 123 9.74 12.97 5.35
CA GLY A 123 8.88 13.72 6.26
C GLY A 123 8.45 15.08 5.68
N HIS A 124 7.17 15.38 5.74
CA HIS A 124 6.56 16.65 5.36
C HIS A 124 5.80 17.27 6.56
N ASN A 125 5.45 18.56 6.45
CA ASN A 125 4.62 19.29 7.42
C ASN A 125 5.09 19.14 8.87
N SER A 126 6.36 19.48 9.14
CA SER A 126 6.97 19.35 10.46
C SER A 126 6.87 17.92 11.04
N SER A 127 7.06 16.90 10.19
CA SER A 127 6.97 15.48 10.56
C SER A 127 5.56 15.02 10.96
N ARG A 128 4.52 15.69 10.47
CA ARG A 128 3.11 15.26 10.58
C ARG A 128 2.71 14.26 9.51
N GLN A 129 3.37 14.31 8.35
CA GLN A 129 3.14 13.42 7.24
C GLN A 129 4.47 12.80 6.80
N TYR A 130 4.41 11.55 6.38
CA TYR A 130 5.53 10.82 5.83
C TYR A 130 5.08 10.17 4.54
N VAL A 131 5.79 10.45 3.45
CA VAL A 131 5.46 9.91 2.14
C VAL A 131 6.58 8.97 1.72
N ALA A 132 6.19 7.85 1.14
CA ALA A 132 7.10 6.89 0.55
C ALA A 132 6.44 6.21 -0.64
N TYR A 133 7.22 5.48 -1.43
CA TYR A 133 6.73 4.79 -2.62
C TYR A 133 7.04 3.31 -2.51
N VAL A 134 6.02 2.47 -2.71
CA VAL A 134 6.16 1.03 -2.87
C VAL A 134 6.23 0.73 -4.35
N THR A 135 7.13 -0.18 -4.75
CA THR A 135 7.23 -0.58 -6.15
C THR A 135 6.77 -2.00 -6.42
N TYR A 136 6.25 -2.24 -7.61
CA TYR A 136 5.75 -3.55 -8.06
C TYR A 136 6.03 -3.78 -9.55
N PRO A 137 6.09 -5.05 -10.02
CA PRO A 137 6.28 -5.37 -11.44
C PRO A 137 4.99 -5.12 -12.22
N SER A 138 5.02 -4.14 -13.13
CA SER A 138 3.87 -3.75 -13.96
C SER A 138 3.83 -4.54 -15.26
N VAL A 139 2.62 -4.86 -15.75
CA VAL A 139 2.37 -5.46 -17.06
C VAL A 139 1.85 -4.44 -18.09
N PHE A 140 1.69 -3.15 -17.71
CA PHE A 140 1.12 -2.08 -18.55
C PHE A 140 1.98 -0.83 -18.75
N LEU A 141 2.97 -0.51 -17.89
CA LEU A 141 3.80 0.69 -18.03
C LEU A 141 5.28 0.42 -18.32
N THR A 142 5.82 1.28 -19.19
CA THR A 142 7.16 1.24 -19.79
C THR A 142 7.75 2.67 -19.98
N GLU A 143 7.89 3.46 -18.91
CA GLU A 143 8.64 4.74 -18.98
C GLU A 143 9.80 4.87 -17.96
N GLU A 144 9.78 4.19 -16.81
CA GLU A 144 10.91 4.14 -15.84
C GLU A 144 11.59 2.76 -15.76
N GLY A 145 11.21 1.80 -16.61
CA GLY A 145 11.57 0.38 -16.49
C GLY A 145 10.37 -0.49 -16.09
N PRO A 146 10.56 -1.78 -15.73
CA PRO A 146 9.46 -2.74 -15.48
C PRO A 146 8.72 -2.52 -14.14
N VAL A 147 8.79 -1.31 -13.57
CA VAL A 147 8.48 -1.05 -12.17
C VAL A 147 7.57 0.17 -12.03
N SER A 148 6.42 0.01 -11.38
CA SER A 148 5.46 1.10 -11.09
C SER A 148 5.45 1.46 -9.61
N ARG A 149 5.03 2.68 -9.27
CA ARG A 149 5.01 3.20 -7.89
C ARG A 149 3.58 3.35 -7.34
N LEU A 150 3.39 2.90 -6.11
CA LEU A 150 2.23 3.15 -5.25
C LEU A 150 2.64 4.15 -4.17
N LYS A 151 1.82 5.16 -3.94
CA LYS A 151 2.12 6.15 -2.90
C LYS A 151 1.61 5.69 -1.56
N TRP A 152 2.52 5.62 -0.60
CA TRP A 152 2.23 5.37 0.79
C TRP A 152 2.30 6.68 1.56
N VAL A 153 1.21 7.05 2.22
CA VAL A 153 1.17 8.22 3.11
C VAL A 153 0.92 7.77 4.53
N CYS A 154 1.80 8.16 5.44
CA CYS A 154 1.60 8.00 6.86
C CYS A 154 1.38 9.35 7.55
N VAL A 155 0.20 9.53 8.13
CA VAL A 155 -0.18 10.74 8.89
C VAL A 155 -0.13 10.44 10.38
N LYS A 156 0.35 11.37 11.19
CA LYS A 156 0.24 11.27 12.65
C LYS A 156 -1.02 11.99 13.11
N SER A 157 -1.73 11.43 14.08
CA SER A 157 -2.88 12.12 14.70
C SER A 157 -2.46 13.54 15.12
N PRO A 158 -3.34 14.55 14.93
CA PRO A 158 -3.12 15.89 15.49
C PRO A 158 -2.81 15.78 16.98
#